data_AF-A0A965RH39-F1
#
_entry.id   AF-A0A965RH39-F1
#
_cell.length_a   1.000
_cell.length_b   1.000
_cell.length_c   1.000
_cell.angle_alpha   90.00
_cell.angle_beta   90.00
_cell.angle_gamma   90.00
#
_symmetry.space_group_name_H-M   'P 1'
#
loop_
_entity.id
_entity.type
_entity.pdbx_description
1 polymer ?
#
loop_
_entity_poly.entity_id
_entity_poly.type
_entity_poly.pdbx_seq_one_letter_code
_entity_poly.pdbx_strand_id
1 'polypeptide(L)'
;MGAYWADAYYFDLLKSTRCVQYIKRPQADIRASYGTTAPVQWRGQAQRMYFYDGPTFINGQFQTVATYANGDPMAMVQGSVGLVGCHLESQAHWYTKKYMQPQWHANQHHALLAQFVADYLLQSRQMPLF
;
A
#
# COMPACT_ATOMS: atom_id res chain seq x y z
N MET A 1 -3.63 7.84 -0.83
CA MET A 1 -3.33 8.81 -1.93
C MET A 1 -1.84 9.05 -2.22
N GLY A 2 -0.89 8.83 -1.31
CA GLY A 2 0.52 9.22 -1.53
C GLY A 2 1.19 8.61 -2.77
N ALA A 3 0.92 7.33 -3.07
CA ALA A 3 1.62 6.62 -4.15
C ALA A 3 1.34 7.14 -5.58
N TYR A 4 0.22 7.83 -5.83
CA TYR A 4 -0.06 8.41 -7.16
C TYR A 4 0.98 9.46 -7.57
N TRP A 5 1.57 10.17 -6.60
CA TRP A 5 2.55 11.23 -6.87
C TRP A 5 3.83 10.72 -7.55
N ALA A 6 4.10 9.42 -7.51
CA ALA A 6 5.26 8.84 -8.17
C ALA A 6 5.05 8.63 -9.69
N ASP A 7 3.80 8.68 -10.17
CA ASP A 7 3.46 8.45 -11.57
C ASP A 7 3.90 9.60 -12.50
N ALA A 8 3.92 9.32 -13.80
CA ALA A 8 4.38 10.25 -14.84
C ALA A 8 3.65 11.61 -14.89
N TYR A 9 2.42 11.69 -14.37
CA TYR A 9 1.66 12.95 -14.30
C TYR A 9 2.04 13.86 -13.12
N TYR A 10 2.92 13.40 -12.24
CA TYR A 10 3.33 14.11 -11.02
C TYR A 10 4.86 14.23 -10.96
N PHE A 11 5.53 13.51 -10.06
CA PHE A 11 6.98 13.60 -9.91
C PHE A 11 7.76 12.75 -10.92
N ASP A 12 7.07 11.95 -11.74
CA ASP A 12 7.68 11.12 -12.79
C ASP A 12 8.85 10.27 -12.26
N LEU A 13 8.66 9.68 -11.07
CA LEU A 13 9.64 8.79 -10.44
C LEU A 13 9.61 7.41 -11.10
N LEU A 14 8.46 7.00 -11.62
CA LEU A 14 8.24 5.72 -12.29
C LEU A 14 8.29 5.89 -13.82
N LYS A 15 9.34 5.35 -14.46
CA LYS A 15 9.52 5.51 -15.92
C LYS A 15 8.64 4.56 -16.76
N SER A 16 8.59 3.29 -16.39
CA SER A 16 7.84 2.26 -17.14
C SER A 16 6.63 1.69 -16.37
N THR A 17 6.58 1.94 -15.06
CA THR A 17 5.49 1.51 -14.17
C THR A 17 4.45 2.61 -14.08
N ARG A 18 3.15 2.25 -14.10
CA ARG A 18 2.05 3.20 -13.95
C ARG A 18 1.29 2.99 -12.66
N CYS A 19 0.97 4.09 -11.99
CA CYS A 19 0.10 4.10 -10.82
C CYS A 19 -1.35 4.32 -11.27
N VAL A 20 -2.22 3.34 -11.06
CA VAL A 20 -3.62 3.38 -11.54
C VAL A 20 -4.60 3.07 -10.41
N GLN A 21 -5.84 3.54 -10.51
CA GLN A 21 -6.83 3.34 -9.45
C GLN A 21 -7.20 1.87 -9.30
N TYR A 22 -7.02 1.32 -8.09
CA TYR A 22 -7.33 -0.08 -7.80
C TYR A 22 -8.80 -0.42 -8.08
N ILE A 23 -9.70 0.48 -7.68
CA ILE A 23 -11.16 0.27 -7.79
C ILE A 23 -11.65 0.11 -9.24
N LYS A 24 -10.85 0.54 -10.23
CA LYS A 24 -11.14 0.42 -11.66
C LYS A 24 -10.53 -0.83 -12.32
N ARG A 25 -9.77 -1.63 -11.58
CA ARG A 25 -9.09 -2.81 -12.12
C ARG A 25 -10.03 -3.99 -12.32
N PRO A 26 -9.78 -4.86 -13.31
CA PRO A 26 -10.49 -6.12 -13.42
C PRO A 26 -10.49 -6.88 -12.09
N GLN A 27 -11.64 -7.45 -11.73
CA GLN A 27 -11.80 -8.31 -10.54
C GLN A 27 -11.48 -7.67 -9.17
N ALA A 28 -11.17 -6.37 -9.08
CA ALA A 28 -11.07 -5.70 -7.79
C ALA A 28 -12.33 -5.93 -6.92
N ASP A 29 -12.11 -6.26 -5.66
CA ASP A 29 -13.14 -6.55 -4.68
C ASP A 29 -13.79 -5.28 -4.12
N ILE A 30 -13.04 -4.17 -4.15
CA ILE A 30 -13.51 -2.84 -3.78
C ILE A 30 -13.80 -2.03 -5.04
N ARG A 31 -15.00 -1.44 -5.13
CA ARG A 31 -15.44 -0.58 -6.25
C ARG A 31 -15.73 0.87 -5.87
N ALA A 32 -15.70 1.16 -4.57
CA ALA A 32 -15.99 2.50 -4.07
C ALA A 32 -14.70 3.23 -3.68
N SER A 33 -14.68 4.54 -3.92
CA SER A 33 -13.56 5.40 -3.58
C SER A 33 -13.56 5.85 -2.12
N TYR A 34 -14.59 5.59 -1.32
CA TYR A 34 -14.64 6.00 0.09
C TYR A 34 -13.85 5.06 1.02
N GLY A 35 -13.55 5.54 2.24
CA GLY A 35 -12.83 4.76 3.26
C GLY A 35 -13.53 3.42 3.60
N THR A 36 -12.76 2.34 3.53
CA THR A 36 -13.14 0.97 3.86
C THR A 36 -11.90 0.16 4.30
N THR A 37 -12.00 -1.17 4.39
CA THR A 37 -10.85 -2.05 4.63
C THR A 37 -10.67 -3.05 3.50
N ALA A 38 -9.44 -3.19 3.00
CA ALA A 38 -9.09 -4.16 1.96
C ALA A 38 -8.49 -5.44 2.56
N PRO A 39 -8.87 -6.62 2.06
CA PRO A 39 -8.10 -7.84 2.27
C PRO A 39 -6.79 -7.74 1.46
N VAL A 40 -5.68 -8.05 2.11
CA VAL A 40 -4.33 -7.89 1.55
C VAL A 40 -3.50 -9.12 1.91
N GLN A 41 -2.68 -9.59 0.98
CA GLN A 41 -1.60 -10.52 1.29
C GLN A 41 -0.29 -9.73 1.46
N TRP A 42 0.12 -9.49 2.70
CA TRP A 42 1.34 -8.76 3.03
C TRP A 42 2.47 -9.75 3.29
N ARG A 43 3.42 -9.85 2.36
CA ARG A 43 4.53 -10.82 2.45
C ARG A 43 4.06 -12.26 2.75
N GLY A 44 2.96 -12.67 2.11
CA GLY A 44 2.35 -13.99 2.29
C GLY A 44 1.45 -14.14 3.53
N GLN A 45 1.32 -13.11 4.37
CA GLN A 45 0.42 -13.11 5.52
C GLN A 45 -0.85 -12.32 5.22
N ALA A 46 -2.00 -12.92 5.52
CA ALA A 46 -3.29 -12.26 5.35
C ALA A 46 -3.44 -11.11 6.34
N GLN A 47 -3.82 -9.94 5.84
CA GLN A 47 -4.06 -8.72 6.59
C GLN A 47 -5.37 -8.06 6.14
N ARG A 48 -5.97 -7.23 7.01
CA ARG A 48 -7.05 -6.32 6.64
C ARG A 48 -6.64 -4.88 6.89
N MET A 49 -6.32 -4.16 5.82
CA MET A 49 -5.74 -2.81 5.92
C MET A 49 -6.74 -1.72 5.56
N TYR A 50 -6.57 -0.53 6.13
CA TYR A 50 -7.39 0.62 5.74
C TYR A 50 -7.15 0.97 4.27
N PHE A 51 -8.24 1.12 3.52
CA PHE A 51 -8.22 1.45 2.11
C PHE A 51 -9.05 2.72 1.86
N TYR A 52 -8.47 3.67 1.14
CA TYR A 52 -9.18 4.87 0.69
C TYR A 52 -8.64 5.31 -0.68
N ASP A 53 -9.39 4.95 -1.73
CA ASP A 53 -9.06 5.19 -3.15
C ASP A 53 -7.59 4.87 -3.50
N GLY A 54 -7.08 3.77 -2.94
CA GLY A 54 -5.68 3.36 -3.10
C GLY A 54 -5.34 2.97 -4.54
N PRO A 55 -4.11 3.22 -5.00
CA PRO A 55 -3.66 2.73 -6.29
C PRO A 55 -3.31 1.24 -6.28
N THR A 56 -3.12 0.73 -7.49
CA THR A 56 -2.25 -0.41 -7.80
C THR A 56 -1.21 -0.01 -8.86
N PHE A 57 -0.31 -0.93 -9.20
CA PHE A 57 0.83 -0.70 -10.08
C PHE A 57 0.81 -1.70 -11.23
N ILE A 58 0.95 -1.19 -12.46
CA ILE A 58 0.93 -1.99 -13.68
C ILE A 58 2.13 -1.65 -14.58
N ASN A 59 2.51 -2.60 -15.44
CA ASN A 59 3.65 -2.52 -16.35
C ASN A 59 4.99 -2.32 -15.62
N GLY A 60 6.10 -2.32 -16.37
CA GLY A 60 7.43 -2.13 -15.77
C GLY A 60 7.93 -3.34 -14.99
N GLN A 61 9.02 -3.13 -14.26
CA GLN A 61 9.68 -4.15 -13.43
C GLN A 61 9.86 -3.57 -12.03
N PHE A 62 9.28 -4.26 -11.05
CA PHE A 62 9.34 -3.88 -9.64
C PHE A 62 9.20 -5.13 -8.77
N GLN A 63 9.64 -5.04 -7.52
CA GLN A 63 9.39 -6.08 -6.54
C GLN A 63 8.02 -5.85 -5.90
N THR A 64 7.09 -6.79 -6.06
CA THR A 64 5.83 -6.79 -5.31
C THR A 64 6.06 -7.29 -3.89
N VAL A 65 5.67 -6.49 -2.89
CA VAL A 65 5.77 -6.82 -1.46
C VAL A 65 4.42 -7.29 -0.90
N ALA A 66 3.32 -6.75 -1.43
CA ALA A 66 1.97 -7.12 -1.04
C ALA A 66 1.01 -7.04 -2.21
N THR A 67 -0.08 -7.83 -2.16
CA THR A 67 -1.13 -7.84 -3.18
C THR A 67 -2.52 -7.62 -2.57
N TYR A 68 -3.43 -7.08 -3.37
CA TYR A 68 -4.86 -7.07 -3.08
C TYR A 68 -5.49 -8.44 -3.39
N ALA A 69 -6.78 -8.60 -3.07
CA ALA A 69 -7.51 -9.86 -3.30
C ALA A 69 -7.55 -10.34 -4.76
N ASN A 70 -7.54 -9.43 -5.73
CA ASN A 70 -7.49 -9.79 -7.15
C ASN A 70 -6.06 -10.10 -7.67
N GLY A 71 -5.06 -10.12 -6.78
CA GLY A 71 -3.66 -10.37 -7.12
C GLY A 71 -2.89 -9.15 -7.62
N ASP A 72 -3.56 -8.01 -7.85
CA ASP A 72 -2.88 -6.78 -8.25
C ASP A 72 -1.94 -6.28 -7.13
N PRO A 73 -0.78 -5.68 -7.46
CA PRO A 73 0.15 -5.15 -6.47
C PRO A 73 -0.50 -4.09 -5.56
N MET A 74 -0.42 -4.30 -4.25
CA MET A 74 -0.81 -3.33 -3.23
C MET A 74 0.39 -2.52 -2.75
N ALA A 75 1.55 -3.18 -2.58
CA ALA A 75 2.80 -2.52 -2.22
C ALA A 75 3.93 -3.02 -3.11
N MET A 76 4.80 -2.12 -3.56
CA MET A 76 5.94 -2.45 -4.41
C MET A 76 7.18 -1.61 -4.09
N VAL A 77 8.32 -2.09 -4.57
CA VAL A 77 9.62 -1.40 -4.48
C VAL A 77 10.26 -1.37 -5.87
N GLN A 78 10.76 -0.21 -6.27
CA GLN A 78 11.53 -0.01 -7.49
C GLN A 78 12.72 0.91 -7.20
N GLY A 79 13.93 0.33 -7.11
CA GLY A 79 15.12 1.07 -6.71
C GLY A 79 14.97 1.64 -5.30
N SER A 80 15.15 2.95 -5.14
CA SER A 80 14.99 3.67 -3.87
C SER A 80 13.56 4.17 -3.60
N VAL A 81 12.57 3.71 -4.39
CA VAL A 81 11.17 4.15 -4.28
C VAL A 81 10.32 2.98 -3.80
N GLY A 82 9.67 3.16 -2.65
CA GLY A 82 8.67 2.23 -2.12
C GLY A 82 7.28 2.87 -2.17
N LEU A 83 6.31 2.18 -2.77
CA LEU A 83 4.94 2.67 -2.91
C LEU A 83 3.95 1.70 -2.31
N VAL A 84 2.95 2.23 -1.61
CA VAL A 84 1.92 1.46 -0.90
C VAL A 84 0.54 2.03 -1.21
N GLY A 85 -0.40 1.14 -1.53
CA GLY A 85 -1.77 1.48 -1.89
C GLY A 85 -2.69 1.67 -0.69
N CYS A 86 -2.59 0.79 0.31
CA CYS A 86 -3.31 0.90 1.58
C CYS A 86 -2.61 1.87 2.54
N HIS A 87 -3.36 2.33 3.53
CA HIS A 87 -2.90 3.27 4.55
C HIS A 87 -2.47 2.51 5.81
N LEU A 88 -1.20 2.07 5.85
CA LEU A 88 -0.66 1.40 7.04
C LEU A 88 -0.55 2.36 8.22
N GLU A 89 -0.41 3.66 7.96
CA GLU A 89 -0.36 4.75 8.95
C GLU A 89 -1.72 5.06 9.59
N SER A 90 -2.80 4.42 9.13
CA SER A 90 -4.15 4.70 9.61
C SER A 90 -4.26 4.62 11.14
N GLN A 91 -5.17 5.40 11.70
CA GLN A 91 -5.40 5.49 13.14
C GLN A 91 -6.83 5.05 13.49
N ALA A 92 -7.07 4.72 14.76
CA ALA A 92 -8.37 4.24 15.24
C ALA A 92 -9.56 5.14 14.81
N HIS A 93 -9.38 6.47 14.82
CA HIS A 93 -10.42 7.42 14.45
C HIS A 93 -10.79 7.42 12.95
N TRP A 94 -10.06 6.69 12.08
CA TRP A 94 -10.43 6.47 10.68
C TRP A 94 -11.44 5.33 10.53
N TYR A 95 -11.50 4.42 11.51
CA TYR A 95 -12.36 3.24 11.52
C TYR A 95 -13.74 3.55 12.14
N THR A 96 -14.39 4.64 11.70
CA THR A 96 -15.62 5.13 12.33
C THR A 96 -16.85 4.26 12.06
N LYS A 97 -16.93 3.62 10.89
CA LYS A 97 -18.06 2.79 10.50
C LYS A 97 -18.11 1.51 11.34
N LYS A 98 -19.29 1.12 11.83
CA LYS A 98 -19.48 -0.06 12.71
C LYS A 98 -18.81 -1.34 12.18
N TYR A 99 -18.88 -1.59 10.87
CA TYR A 99 -18.27 -2.78 10.26
C TYR A 99 -16.74 -2.69 10.12
N MET A 100 -16.17 -1.49 10.19
CA MET A 100 -14.72 -1.26 10.13
C MET A 100 -14.09 -1.31 11.52
N GLN A 101 -14.79 -0.91 12.58
CA GLN A 101 -14.24 -0.86 13.94
C GLN A 101 -13.54 -2.16 14.38
N PRO A 102 -14.07 -3.37 14.13
CA PRO A 102 -13.39 -4.62 14.49
C PRO A 102 -12.10 -4.90 13.69
N GLN A 103 -11.89 -4.18 12.59
CA GLN A 103 -10.72 -4.30 11.71
C GLN A 103 -9.62 -3.29 12.06
N TRP A 104 -9.81 -2.50 13.12
CA TRP A 104 -8.76 -1.63 13.62
C TRP A 104 -7.57 -2.49 14.09
N HIS A 105 -6.39 -2.20 13.56
CA HIS A 105 -5.19 -3.01 13.75
C HIS A 105 -4.41 -2.68 15.03
N ALA A 106 -4.93 -1.84 15.93
CA ALA A 106 -4.25 -1.46 17.17
C ALA A 106 -2.76 -1.09 16.99
N ASN A 107 -2.47 -0.24 15.99
CA ASN A 107 -1.12 0.21 15.59
C ASN A 107 -0.17 -0.88 15.03
N GLN A 108 -0.60 -2.15 14.87
CA GLN A 108 0.25 -3.22 14.34
C GLN A 108 0.75 -2.95 12.92
N HIS A 109 -0.05 -2.31 12.05
CA HIS A 109 0.42 -1.94 10.71
C HIS A 109 1.50 -0.86 10.70
N HIS A 110 1.67 -0.08 11.77
CA HIS A 110 2.77 0.90 11.86
C HIS A 110 4.12 0.18 11.91
N ALA A 111 4.20 -0.95 12.62
CA ALA A 111 5.38 -1.79 12.63
C ALA A 111 5.65 -2.41 11.25
N LEU A 112 4.61 -2.82 10.52
CA LEU A 112 4.77 -3.32 9.14
C LEU A 112 5.32 -2.25 8.20
N LEU A 113 4.87 -0.99 8.36
CA LEU A 113 5.37 0.14 7.58
C LEU A 113 6.84 0.45 7.93
N ALA A 114 7.19 0.48 9.22
CA ALA A 114 8.57 0.68 9.66
C ALA A 114 9.49 -0.44 9.12
N GLN A 115 9.04 -1.71 9.20
CA GLN A 115 9.78 -2.84 8.65
C GLN A 115 9.93 -2.75 7.13
N PHE A 116 8.90 -2.31 6.41
CA PHE A 116 8.99 -2.07 4.97
C PHE A 116 10.08 -1.05 4.63
N VAL A 117 10.15 0.06 5.38
CA VAL A 117 11.20 1.06 5.18
C VAL A 117 12.58 0.46 5.50
N ALA A 118 12.71 -0.25 6.62
CA ALA A 118 13.97 -0.86 7.04
C ALA A 118 14.49 -1.91 6.04
N ASP A 119 13.61 -2.79 5.55
CA ASP A 119 13.99 -3.89 4.67
C ASP A 119 14.34 -3.43 3.25
N TYR A 120 13.69 -2.37 2.77
CA TYR A 120 13.73 -2.03 1.34
C TYR A 120 14.34 -0.66 1.02
N LEU A 121 14.32 0.28 1.96
CA LEU A 121 14.65 1.68 1.68
C LEU A 121 15.83 2.21 2.50
N LEU A 122 16.11 1.63 3.67
CA LEU A 122 17.32 1.95 4.42
C LEU A 122 18.53 1.22 3.80
N GLN A 123 19.55 1.99 3.44
CA GLN A 123 20.87 1.41 3.16
C GLN A 123 21.56 1.09 4.49
N SER A 124 22.47 0.11 4.50
CA SER A 124 23.18 -0.39 5.69
C SER A 124 23.84 0.70 6.58
N ARG A 125 24.10 1.90 6.07
CA ARG A 125 24.60 3.06 6.84
C ARG A 125 23.56 3.77 7.71
N GLN A 126 22.26 3.48 7.59
CA GLN A 126 21.17 4.20 8.30
C GLN A 126 20.51 3.39 9.43
N MET A 127 20.88 2.12 9.62
CA MET A 127 20.35 1.28 10.70
C MET A 127 20.75 1.64 12.15
N PRO A 128 21.86 2.35 12.45
CA PRO A 128 22.21 2.65 13.84
C PRO A 128 21.28 3.65 14.56
N LEU A 129 20.27 4.20 13.87
CA LEU A 129 19.39 5.26 14.37
C LEU A 129 18.00 4.76 14.79
N PHE A 130 17.75 3.45 14.74
CA PHE A 130 16.49 2.82 15.12
C PHE A 130 16.71 1.66 16.10
#